data_AF-A0A368U8V0-F1
#
_entry.id   AF-A0A368U8V0-F1
#
_cell.length_a   1.000
_cell.length_b   1.000
_cell.length_c   1.000
_cell.angle_alpha   90.00
_cell.angle_beta   90.00
_cell.angle_gamma   90.00
#
_symmetry.space_group_name_H-M   'P 1'
#
loop_
_entity.id
_entity.type
_entity.pdbx_description
1 polymer ?
#
loop_
_entity_poly.entity_id
_entity_poly.type
_entity_poly.pdbx_seq_one_letter_code
_entity_poly.pdbx_strand_id
1 'polypeptide(L)' 'MANKRKTGRIDNALQAQLRTPLFRQRVVKPKRGKGSYSRKGRGQSQAA' A
#
# COMPACT_ATOMS: atom_id res chain seq x y z
N MET A 1 -6.28 -9.15 14.14
CA MET A 1 -6.18 -8.70 12.73
C MET A 1 -6.21 -9.91 11.81
N ALA A 2 -7.40 -10.34 11.37
CA ALA A 2 -7.56 -11.56 10.58
C ALA A 2 -7.50 -11.23 9.08
N ASN A 3 -6.45 -11.67 8.40
CA ASN A 3 -6.33 -11.56 6.94
C ASN A 3 -7.08 -12.75 6.32
N LYS A 4 -8.40 -12.62 6.17
CA LYS A 4 -9.28 -13.68 5.68
C LYS A 4 -9.10 -13.83 4.17
N ARG A 5 -8.38 -14.88 3.75
CA ARG A 5 -8.11 -15.19 2.34
C ARG A 5 -9.35 -15.80 1.70
N LYS A 6 -9.87 -15.20 0.63
CA LYS A 6 -10.73 -15.90 -0.35
C LYS A 6 -9.82 -16.45 -1.44
N THR A 7 -9.09 -17.50 -1.11
CA THR A 7 -8.32 -18.25 -2.11
C THR A 7 -8.92 -19.65 -2.15
N GLY A 8 -9.19 -20.16 -3.35
CA GLY A 8 -9.60 -21.55 -3.55
C GLY A 8 -8.53 -22.54 -3.05
N ARG A 9 -8.67 -23.82 -3.40
CA ARG A 9 -7.63 -24.80 -3.11
C ARG A 9 -6.36 -24.41 -3.87
N ILE A 10 -5.30 -24.07 -3.14
CA ILE A 10 -4.00 -23.70 -3.71
C ILE A 10 -2.95 -24.64 -3.14
N ASP A 11 -2.21 -25.28 -4.03
CA ASP A 11 -1.22 -26.29 -3.66
C ASP A 11 0.04 -25.69 -3.01
N ASN A 12 0.34 -24.41 -3.30
CA ASN A 12 1.47 -23.67 -2.76
C ASN A 12 1.05 -22.46 -1.90
N ALA A 13 1.12 -22.61 -0.58
CA ALA A 13 0.68 -21.60 0.38
C ALA A 13 1.48 -20.27 0.31
N LEU A 14 2.79 -20.32 0.00
CA LEU A 14 3.61 -19.10 -0.11
C LEU A 14 3.28 -18.28 -1.35
N GLN A 15 3.07 -18.93 -2.49
CA GLN A 15 2.68 -18.24 -3.72
C GLN A 15 1.28 -17.63 -3.60
N ALA A 16 0.36 -18.31 -2.92
CA ALA A 16 -0.95 -17.78 -2.60
C ALA A 16 -0.86 -16.48 -1.78
N GLN A 17 0.05 -16.45 -0.80
CA GLN A 17 0.28 -15.27 0.03
C GLN A 17 0.80 -14.09 -0.78
N LEU A 18 1.79 -14.31 -1.65
CA LEU A 18 2.40 -13.27 -2.47
C LEU A 18 1.36 -12.55 -3.35
N ARG A 19 0.33 -13.25 -3.82
CA ARG A 19 -0.76 -12.67 -4.64
C ARG A 19 -1.80 -11.88 -3.85
N THR A 20 -1.74 -11.88 -2.53
CA THR A 20 -2.65 -11.08 -1.70
C THR A 20 -2.24 -9.59 -1.70
N PRO A 21 -3.17 -8.67 -1.37
CA PRO A 21 -2.86 -7.24 -1.24
C PRO A 21 -1.76 -6.92 -0.22
N LEU A 22 -1.41 -7.86 0.66
CA LEU A 22 -0.35 -7.72 1.65
C LEU A 22 1.01 -7.44 1.01
N PHE A 23 1.30 -8.11 -0.11
CA PHE A 23 2.59 -8.02 -0.81
C PHE A 23 2.49 -7.28 -2.15
N ARG A 24 1.58 -6.30 -2.24
CA ARG A 24 1.50 -5.43 -3.41
C ARG A 24 2.70 -4.49 -3.49
N GLN A 25 3.09 -4.14 -4.71
CA GLN A 25 4.08 -3.07 -4.95
C GLN A 25 3.58 -1.76 -4.33
N ARG A 26 4.44 -1.13 -3.51
CA ARG A 26 4.17 0.16 -2.90
C ARG A 26 4.87 1.26 -3.69
N VAL A 27 4.15 2.30 -4.06
CA VAL A 27 4.69 3.48 -4.71
C VAL A 27 4.79 4.61 -3.67
N VAL A 28 5.98 5.17 -3.49
CA VAL A 28 6.22 6.29 -2.57
C VAL A 28 6.10 7.60 -3.34
N LYS A 29 5.45 8.60 -2.74
CA LYS A 29 5.40 9.95 -3.30
C LYS A 29 6.80 10.58 -3.29
N PRO A 30 7.35 10.98 -4.43
CA PRO A 30 8.69 11.55 -4.48
C PRO A 30 8.72 12.94 -3.81
N LYS A 31 9.85 13.30 -3.22
CA LYS A 31 10.04 14.60 -2.55
C LYS A 31 10.13 15.77 -3.54
N ARG A 32 10.60 15.53 -4.77
CA ARG A 32 10.76 16.53 -5.85
C ARG A 32 10.48 15.89 -7.22
N GLY A 33 10.22 16.70 -8.24
CA GLY A 33 9.94 16.25 -9.61
C GLY A 33 8.47 15.87 -9.87
N LYS A 34 8.21 15.01 -10.88
CA LYS A 34 6.86 14.62 -11.28
C LYS A 34 6.12 13.93 -10.14
N GLY A 35 4.90 14.37 -9.85
CA GLY A 35 4.05 13.81 -8.78
C GLY A 35 4.45 14.22 -7.36
N SER A 36 5.42 15.14 -7.19
CA SER A 36 5.84 15.63 -5.86
C SER A 36 4.97 16.75 -5.29
N TYR A 37 4.28 17.52 -6.15
CA TYR A 37 3.44 18.64 -5.73
C TYR A 37 2.35 18.22 -4.74
N SER A 38 2.16 18.99 -3.67
CA SER A 38 1.11 18.80 -2.68
C SER A 38 0.41 20.14 -2.45
N ARG A 39 -0.91 20.19 -2.61
CA ARG A 39 -1.70 21.43 -2.47
C ARG A 39 -1.60 22.01 -1.06
N LYS A 40 -1.59 21.15 -0.04
CA LYS A 40 -1.34 21.52 1.36
C LYS A 40 -0.04 20.83 1.80
N GLY A 41 0.89 21.63 2.31
CA GLY A 41 2.12 21.13 2.92
C GLY A 41 1.81 20.43 4.25
N ARG A 42 2.74 19.59 4.72
CA ARG A 42 2.56 18.83 5.98
C ARG A 42 2.39 19.71 7.23
N GLY A 43 2.71 21.01 7.16
CA GLY A 43 2.67 21.93 8.31
C GLY A 43 1.43 22.83 8.42
N GLN A 44 0.42 22.68 7.57
CA GLN A 44 -0.75 23.59 7.52
C GLN A 44 -2.04 22.97 8.07
N SER A 45 -1.99 21.76 8.65
CA SER A 45 -3.17 21.00 9.10
C SER A 45 -2.95 20.26 10.42
N GLN A 46 -2.17 20.83 11.33
CA GLN A 46 -2.13 20.46 12.74
C GLN A 46 -2.49 21.69 13.59
N ALA A 47 -3.71 22.18 13.42
CA ALA A 47 -4.35 23.17 14.29
C ALA A 47 -5.87 23.10 14.08
N ALA A 48 -6.49 22.08 14.68
CA ALA A 48 -7.89 21.98 15.12
C ALA A 48 -8.13 20.55 15.64
#